data_AF-D9SJQ3-F1
#
_entry.id   AF-D9SJQ3-F1
#
_cell.length_a   1.000
_cell.length_b   1.000
_cell.length_c   1.000
_cell.angle_alpha   90.00
_cell.angle_beta   90.00
_cell.angle_gamma   90.00
#
_symmetry.space_group_name_H-M   'P 1'
#
loop_
_entity.id
_entity.type
_entity.pdbx_description
1 polymer ?
#
loop_
_entity_poly.entity_id
_entity_poly.type
_entity_poly.pdbx_seq_one_letter_code
_entity_poly.pdbx_strand_id
1 'polypeptide(L)' 'MTEERFVNIETKISYQEDLVEELNKIVYQQQQKLSQLEAICASLTGHIQSLNEAGNINKTLNERPPHY' A
#
# COMPACT_ATOMS: atom_id res chain seq x y z
N MET A 1 -50.52 0.19 7.37
CA MET A 1 -49.60 -0.46 8.34
C MET A 1 -48.51 -1.27 7.64
N THR A 2 -48.83 -2.22 6.76
CA THR A 2 -47.82 -3.03 6.02
C THR A 2 -47.08 -2.22 4.96
N GLU A 3 -47.78 -1.39 4.20
CA GLU A 3 -47.22 -0.60 3.10
C GLU A 3 -46.21 0.46 3.58
N GLU A 4 -46.53 1.15 4.67
CA GLU A 4 -45.61 2.09 5.34
C GLU A 4 -44.33 1.40 5.84
N ARG A 5 -44.43 0.14 6.30
CA ARG A 5 -43.26 -0.64 6.69
C ARG A 5 -42.40 -1.02 5.48
N PHE A 6 -43.01 -1.34 4.33
CA PHE A 6 -42.29 -1.62 3.10
C PHE A 6 -41.55 -0.38 2.58
N VAL A 7 -42.21 0.77 2.52
CA VAL A 7 -41.59 2.04 2.13
C VAL A 7 -40.40 2.39 3.03
N ASN A 8 -40.54 2.20 4.34
CA ASN A 8 -39.44 2.43 5.29
C ASN A 8 -38.25 1.48 5.06
N ILE A 9 -38.51 0.22 4.71
CA ILE A 9 -37.46 -0.76 4.44
C ILE A 9 -36.74 -0.41 3.14
N GLU A 10 -37.48 -0.11 2.07
CA GLU A 10 -36.92 0.27 0.77
C GLU A 10 -36.08 1.55 0.85
N THR A 11 -36.55 2.54 1.61
CA THR A 11 -35.79 3.75 1.92
C THR A 11 -34.49 3.41 2.65
N LYS A 12 -34.53 2.52 3.66
CA LYS A 12 -33.31 2.10 4.38
C LYS A 12 -32.35 1.32 3.49
N ILE A 13 -32.85 0.46 2.61
CA ILE A 13 -32.04 -0.31 1.67
C ILE A 13 -31.31 0.64 0.72
N SER A 14 -32.02 1.62 0.15
CA SER A 14 -31.42 2.61 -0.76
C SER A 14 -30.25 3.35 -0.10
N TYR A 15 -30.43 3.82 1.14
CA TYR A 15 -29.34 4.46 1.90
C TYR A 15 -28.18 3.51 2.20
N GLN A 16 -28.46 2.23 2.45
CA GLN A 16 -27.41 1.22 2.68
C GLN A 16 -26.64 0.90 1.40
N GLU A 17 -27.30 0.87 0.24
CA GLU A 17 -26.66 0.69 -1.06
C GLU A 17 -25.71 1.86 -1.37
N ASP A 18 -26.18 3.10 -1.17
CA ASP A 18 -25.35 4.31 -1.33
C ASP A 18 -24.13 4.27 -0.40
N LEU A 19 -24.33 3.91 0.87
CA LEU A 19 -23.25 3.80 1.84
C LEU A 19 -22.23 2.73 1.45
N VAL A 20 -22.68 1.58 0.95
CA VAL A 20 -21.79 0.51 0.47
C VAL A 20 -20.98 0.98 -0.72
N GLU A 21 -21.58 1.73 -1.65
CA GLU A 21 -20.86 2.29 -2.79
C GLU A 21 -19.79 3.30 -2.36
N GLU A 22 -20.11 4.18 -1.40
CA GLU A 22 -19.15 5.13 -0.84
C GLU A 22 -18.00 4.44 -0.12
N LEU A 23 -18.30 3.43 0.72
CA LEU A 23 -17.29 2.64 1.40
C LEU A 23 -16.37 1.93 0.41
N ASN A 24 -16.91 1.36 -0.67
CA ASN A 24 -16.11 0.75 -1.72
C ASN A 24 -15.16 1.75 -2.40
N LYS A 25 -15.63 2.97 -2.69
CA LYS A 25 -14.80 4.05 -3.24
C LYS A 25 -13.65 4.41 -2.28
N ILE A 26 -13.93 4.51 -0.99
CA ILE A 26 -12.93 4.81 0.03
C ILE A 26 -11.90 3.69 0.14
N VAL A 27 -12.33 2.43 0.22
CA VAL A 27 -11.44 1.26 0.29
C VAL A 27 -10.52 1.22 -0.94
N TYR A 28 -11.06 1.47 -2.14
CA TYR A 28 -10.26 1.54 -3.36
C TYR A 28 -9.19 2.65 -3.30
N GLN A 29 -9.55 3.85 -2.83
CA GLN A 29 -8.59 4.94 -2.66
C GLN A 29 -7.52 4.62 -1.61
N GLN A 30 -7.90 3.94 -0.52
CA GLN A 30 -6.96 3.50 0.51
C GLN A 30 -5.98 2.45 -0.05
N GLN A 31 -6.47 1.49 -0.84
CA GLN A 31 -5.62 0.48 -1.48
C GLN A 31 -4.58 1.10 -2.41
N GLN A 32 -4.95 2.12 -3.18
CA GLN A 32 -4.01 2.85 -4.03
C GLN A 32 -2.93 3.57 -3.22
N LYS A 33 -3.30 4.23 -2.12
CA LYS A 33 -2.34 4.88 -1.21
C LYS A 33 -1.39 3.89 -0.56
N LEU A 34 -1.88 2.72 -0.15
CA LEU A 34 -1.05 1.64 0.38
C LEU A 34 -0.06 1.15 -0.67
N SER A 35 -0.52 0.89 -1.89
CA SER A 35 0.34 0.43 -2.99
C SER A 35 1.46 1.44 -3.29
N GLN A 36 1.13 2.74 -3.25
CA GLN A 36 2.13 3.81 -3.40
C GLN A 36 3.16 3.80 -2.26
N LEU A 37 2.71 3.64 -1.01
CA LEU A 37 3.59 3.59 0.14
C LEU A 37 4.50 2.36 0.11
N GLU A 38 3.97 1.20 -0.26
CA GLU A 38 4.73 -0.04 -0.46
C GLU A 38 5.83 0.14 -1.51
N ALA A 39 5.51 0.78 -2.64
CA ALA A 39 6.50 1.06 -3.69
C ALA A 39 7.64 1.97 -3.18
N ILE A 40 7.32 2.99 -2.38
CA ILE A 40 8.32 3.86 -1.77
C ILE A 40 9.21 3.08 -0.80
N CYS A 41 8.61 2.26 0.07
CA CYS A 41 9.35 1.41 1.00
C CYS A 41 10.28 0.43 0.29
N ALA A 42 9.81 -0.18 -0.81
CA ALA A 42 10.62 -1.06 -1.64
C ALA A 42 11.80 -0.31 -2.26
N SER A 43 11.57 0.90 -2.80
CA SER A 43 12.63 1.74 -3.36
C SER A 43 13.67 2.14 -2.30
N LEU A 44 13.24 2.50 -1.09
CA LEU A 44 14.14 2.84 0.02
C LEU A 44 15.01 1.64 0.43
N THR A 45 14.38 0.46 0.54
CA THR A 45 15.09 -0.79 0.84
C THR A 45 16.14 -1.10 -0.21
N GLY A 46 15.78 -0.97 -1.50
CA GLY A 46 16.72 -1.15 -2.62
C GLY A 46 17.88 -0.15 -2.59
N HIS A 47 17.62 1.10 -2.21
CA HIS A 47 18.66 2.11 -2.06
C HIS A 47 19.66 1.76 -0.94
N ILE A 48 19.15 1.32 0.22
CA ILE A 48 20.01 0.89 1.35
C ILE A 48 20.87 -0.31 0.96
N GLN A 49 20.29 -1.29 0.25
CA GLN A 49 21.05 -2.45 -0.25
C GLN A 49 22.15 -2.03 -1.23
N SER A 50 21.82 -1.17 -2.20
CA SER A 50 22.79 -0.64 -3.17
C SER A 50 23.94 0.10 -2.49
N LEU A 51 23.67 0.89 -1.46
CA LEU A 51 24.70 1.58 -0.68
C LEU A 51 25.60 0.59 0.09
N ASN A 52 25.03 -0.46 0.68
CA ASN A 52 25.80 -1.50 1.36
C ASN A 52 26.70 -2.27 0.38
N GLU A 53 26.21 -2.61 -0.81
CA GLU A 53 27.00 -3.27 -1.85
C GLU A 53 28.16 -2.39 -2.33
N ALA A 54 27.90 -1.10 -2.59
CA ALA A 54 28.94 -0.14 -2.95
C ALA A 54 29.99 0.02 -1.84
N GLY A 55 29.57 0.06 -0.56
CA GLY A 55 30.48 0.09 0.59
C GLY A 55 31.35 -1.17 0.70
N ASN A 56 30.79 -2.34 0.40
CA ASN A 56 31.50 -3.62 0.43
C ASN A 56 32.51 -3.74 -0.72
N ILE A 57 32.13 -3.32 -1.95
CA ILE A 57 33.04 -3.28 -3.10
C ILE A 57 34.26 -2.39 -2.79
N ASN A 58 34.04 -1.18 -2.23
CA ASN A 58 35.13 -0.28 -1.85
C ASN A 58 36.05 -0.87 -0.76
N LYS A 59 35.51 -1.75 0.11
CA LYS A 59 36.30 -2.45 1.12
C LYS A 59 37.17 -3.55 0.50
N THR A 60 36.61 -4.36 -0.40
CA THR A 60 37.34 -5.43 -1.11
C THR A 60 38.44 -4.89 -2.03
N LEU A 61 38.23 -3.72 -2.67
CA LEU A 61 39.25 -3.07 -3.50
C LEU A 61 40.44 -2.51 -2.68
N ASN A 62 40.26 -2.30 -1.37
CA ASN A 62 41.30 -1.84 -0.45
C ASN A 62 42.04 -2.99 0.26
N GLU A 63 41.71 -4.24 -0.03
CA GLU A 63 42.46 -5.39 0.51
C GLU A 63 43.76 -5.55 -0.29
N ARG A 64 44.89 -5.27 0.37
CA ARG A 64 46.24 -5.31 -0.20
C ARG A 64 46.58 -6.74 -0.64
N PRO A 65 47.15 -6.96 -1.85
CA PRO A 65 47.33 -8.31 -2.39
C PRO A 65 48.30 -9.14 -1.53
N PRO A 66 48.08 -10.48 -1.44
CA PRO A 66 48.87 -11.35 -0.59
C PRO A 66 50.33 -11.36 -1.04
N HIS A 67 51.22 -10.94 -0.15
CA HIS A 67 52.66 -11.10 -0.34
C HIS A 67 53.02 -12.57 -0.09
N TYR A 68 53.32 -13.28 -1.18
CA TYR A 68 53.98 -14.58 -1.16
C TYR A 68 55.48 -14.44 -0.92
#